data_AF-A0A537FS24-F1
#
_entry.id   AF-A0A537FS24-F1
#
_cell.length_a   1.000
_cell.length_b   1.000
_cell.length_c   1.000
_cell.angle_alpha   90.00
_cell.angle_beta   90.00
_cell.angle_gamma   90.00
#
_symmetry.space_group_name_H-M   'P 1'
#
loop_
_entity.id
_entity.type
_entity.pdbx_description
1 polymer ?
#
loop_
_entity_poly.entity_id
_entity_poly.type
_entity_poly.pdbx_seq_one_letter_code
_entity_poly.pdbx_strand_id
1 'polypeptide(L)' 'KDQPVIQCKVGTEDMPDDVLVQNIQTVISRLESKLERGSKNISSVAVKTTMGPLVKVTTTQV' A
#
# COMPACT_ATOMS: atom_id res chain seq x y z
N LYS A 1 -14.27 -7.71 -14.66
CA LYS A 1 -12.96 -8.36 -14.91
C LYS A 1 -12.33 -7.49 -15.98
N ASP A 2 -11.39 -6.58 -15.73
CA ASP A 2 -10.22 -6.67 -14.86
C ASP A 2 -9.83 -5.26 -14.41
N GLN A 3 -10.04 -4.93 -13.14
CA GLN A 3 -9.54 -3.68 -12.59
C GLN A 3 -8.24 -4.02 -11.83
N PRO A 4 -7.06 -3.61 -12.32
CA PRO A 4 -5.77 -3.92 -11.68
C PRO A 4 -5.54 -3.05 -10.42
N VAL A 5 -6.63 -2.72 -9.72
CA VAL A 5 -6.64 -1.83 -8.56
C VAL A 5 -7.08 -2.65 -7.36
N ILE A 6 -6.22 -2.71 -6.36
CA ILE A 6 -6.51 -3.33 -5.06
C ILE A 6 -6.51 -2.21 -4.03
N GLN A 7 -7.57 -2.17 -3.21
CA GLN A 7 -7.69 -1.27 -2.08
C GLN A 7 -7.78 -2.10 -0.80
N CYS A 8 -6.99 -1.75 0.20
CA CYS A 8 -6.94 -2.44 1.48
C CYS A 8 -6.91 -1.42 2.62
N LYS A 9 -7.60 -1.73 3.72
CA LYS A 9 -7.54 -0.94 4.94
C LYS A 9 -6.31 -1.37 5.74
N VAL A 10 -5.41 -0.43 6.00
CA VAL A 10 -4.14 -0.67 6.72
C VAL A 10 -4.18 -0.27 8.20
N GLY A 11 -5.24 0.43 8.64
CA GLY A 11 -5.43 0.84 10.02
C GLY A 11 -6.52 1.90 10.21
N THR A 12 -6.50 2.56 11.36
CA THR A 12 -7.33 3.72 11.74
C THR A 12 -6.44 4.88 12.20
N GLU A 13 -6.97 6.09 12.25
CA GLU A 13 -6.23 7.30 12.63
C GLU A 13 -5.80 7.31 14.11
N ASP A 14 -6.45 6.50 14.95
CA ASP A 14 -6.08 6.34 16.37
C ASP A 14 -4.82 5.49 16.59
N MET A 15 -4.28 4.85 15.55
CA MET A 15 -3.09 4.01 15.65
C MET A 15 -1.81 4.83 15.51
N PRO A 16 -0.73 4.45 16.21
CA PRO A 16 0.57 5.10 16.04
C PRO A 16 1.14 4.85 14.64
N ASP A 17 1.83 5.87 14.12
CA ASP A 17 2.40 5.89 12.76
C ASP A 17 3.34 4.70 12.51
N ASP A 18 4.13 4.29 13.50
CA ASP A 18 5.05 3.15 13.39
C ASP A 18 4.32 1.85 13.02
N VAL A 19 3.15 1.62 13.64
CA VAL A 19 2.33 0.42 13.39
C VAL A 19 1.68 0.51 12.01
N LEU A 20 1.24 1.71 11.59
CA LEU A 20 0.69 1.92 10.25
C LEU A 20 1.74 1.64 9.17
N VAL A 21 2.98 2.09 9.36
CA VAL A 21 4.10 1.82 8.44
C VAL A 21 4.38 0.32 8.34
N GLN A 22 4.42 -0.39 9.48
CA GLN A 22 4.61 -1.85 9.49
C GLN A 22 3.49 -2.60 8.75
N ASN A 23 2.23 -2.18 8.96
CA ASN A 23 1.09 -2.77 8.26
C ASN A 23 1.18 -2.56 6.74
N ILE A 24 1.52 -1.34 6.30
CA ILE A 24 1.68 -1.01 4.89
C ILE A 24 2.78 -1.86 4.26
N GLN A 25 3.96 -1.95 4.90
CA GLN A 25 5.06 -2.78 4.41
C GLN A 25 4.64 -4.26 4.30
N THR A 26 3.96 -4.79 5.31
CA THR A 26 3.47 -6.17 5.31
C THR A 26 2.52 -6.45 4.14
N VAL A 27 1.62 -5.52 3.84
CA VAL A 27 0.70 -5.63 2.69
C VAL A 27 1.47 -5.60 1.37
N ILE A 28 2.43 -4.68 1.21
CA ILE A 28 3.26 -4.58 0.01
C ILE A 28 4.07 -5.87 -0.21
N SER A 29 4.77 -6.36 0.80
CA SER A 29 5.55 -7.61 0.69
C SER A 29 4.66 -8.81 0.37
N ARG A 30 3.44 -8.85 0.91
CA ARG A 30 2.49 -9.92 0.56
C ARG A 30 1.98 -9.80 -0.87
N LEU A 31 1.75 -8.59 -1.38
CA LEU A 31 1.40 -8.39 -2.78
C LEU A 31 2.55 -8.80 -3.69
N GLU A 32 3.78 -8.41 -3.39
CA GLU A 32 4.97 -8.82 -4.14
C GLU A 32 5.13 -10.34 -4.20
N SER A 33 4.88 -11.05 -3.08
CA SER A 33 4.95 -12.52 -3.05
C SER A 33 3.88 -13.23 -3.90
N LYS A 34 2.72 -12.58 -4.10
CA LYS A 34 1.62 -13.12 -4.91
C LYS A 34 1.73 -12.77 -6.40
N LEU A 35 2.49 -11.73 -6.75
CA LEU A 35 2.66 -11.27 -8.12
C LEU A 35 3.84 -12.01 -8.75
N GLU A 36 3.61 -12.76 -9.83
CA GLU A 36 4.66 -13.54 -10.53
C GLU A 36 5.82 -12.67 -11.06
N ARG A 37 5.61 -11.34 -11.19
CA ARG A 37 6.62 -10.34 -11.58
C ARG A 37 7.02 -9.37 -10.47
N GLY A 38 6.62 -9.66 -9.22
CA GLY A 38 6.98 -8.90 -8.03
C GLY A 38 6.66 -7.39 -8.12
N SER A 39 7.59 -6.58 -7.62
CA SER A 39 7.53 -5.11 -7.56
C SER A 39 7.42 -4.42 -8.92
N LYS A 40 7.84 -5.07 -10.01
CA LYS A 40 7.72 -4.53 -11.37
C LYS A 40 6.29 -4.49 -11.90
N ASN A 41 5.36 -5.18 -11.24
CA ASN A 41 3.94 -5.19 -11.62
C ASN A 41 3.10 -4.15 -10.86
N ILE A 42 3.71 -3.38 -9.96
CA ILE A 42 3.03 -2.34 -9.18
C ILE A 42 3.35 -0.98 -9.83
N SER A 43 2.37 -0.39 -10.51
CA SER A 43 2.54 0.91 -11.20
C SER A 43 2.60 2.09 -10.22
N SER A 44 1.76 2.07 -9.19
CA SER A 44 1.71 3.14 -8.20
C SER A 44 1.11 2.65 -6.89
N VAL A 45 1.65 3.14 -5.76
CA VAL A 45 1.05 2.98 -4.44
C VAL A 45 0.57 4.34 -3.97
N ALA A 46 -0.65 4.39 -3.47
CA ALA A 46 -1.23 5.60 -2.92
C ALA A 46 -1.94 5.29 -1.60
N VAL A 47 -1.76 6.17 -0.64
CA VAL A 47 -2.41 6.10 0.66
C VAL A 47 -3.35 7.29 0.77
N LYS A 48 -4.59 7.02 1.19
CA LYS A 48 -5.56 8.04 1.54
C LYS A 48 -6.26 7.66 2.82
N THR A 49 -6.71 8.66 3.57
CA THR A 49 -7.74 8.45 4.58
C THR A 49 -9.13 8.38 3.92
N THR A 50 -10.16 8.01 4.69
CA THR A 50 -11.52 7.82 4.15
C THR A 50 -12.01 9.04 3.36
N MET A 51 -11.70 10.25 3.85
CA MET A 51 -12.15 11.52 3.27
C MET A 51 -11.00 12.49 2.94
N GLY A 52 -9.75 12.11 3.17
CA GLY A 52 -8.61 13.00 2.97
C GLY A 52 -8.02 12.95 1.55
N PRO A 53 -7.09 13.87 1.28
CA PRO A 53 -6.38 13.92 0.02
C PRO A 53 -5.55 12.65 -0.19
N LEU A 54 -5.42 12.24 -1.45
CA LEU A 54 -4.63 11.08 -1.84
C LEU A 54 -3.14 11.46 -1.89
N VAL A 55 -2.33 10.79 -1.09
CA VAL A 55 -0.87 10.95 -1.10
C VAL A 55 -0.27 9.77 -1.85
N LYS A 56 0.45 10.05 -2.94
CA LYS A 56 1.24 9.04 -3.63
C LYS A 56 2.51 8.77 -2.85
N VAL A 57 2.78 7.50 -2.58
CA VAL A 57 4.02 7.08 -1.93
C VAL A 57 4.95 6.59 -3.03
N THR A 58 6.06 7.30 -3.25
CA THR A 58 7.10 6.81 -4.14
C THR A 58 7.86 5.73 -3.40
N THR A 59 7.89 4.51 -3.95
CA THR A 59 8.66 3.39 -3.38
C THR A 59 10.15 3.67 -3.56
N THR A 60 10.68 4.64 -2.82
CA THR A 60 12.11 4.83 -2.64
C THR A 60 12.53 3.83 -1.58
N GLN A 61 13.04 2.68 -2.01
CA GLN A 61 13.71 1.72 -1.13
C GLN A 61 14.82 2.46 -0.36
N VAL A 62 14.80 2.35 0.97
CA VAL A 62 15.94 2.58 1.86
C VAL A 62 16.47 1.22 2.28
#